data_AF-A0A349UX05-F1
#
_entry.id   AF-A0A349UX05-F1
#
_cell.length_a   1.000
_cell.length_b   1.000
_cell.length_c   1.000
_cell.angle_alpha   90.00
_cell.angle_beta   90.00
_cell.angle_gamma   90.00
#
_symmetry.space_group_name_H-M   'P 1'
#
loop_
_entity.id
_entity.type
_entity.pdbx_description
1 polymer ?
#
loop_
_entity_poly.entity_id
_entity_poly.type
_entity_poly.pdbx_seq_one_letter_code
_entity_poly.pdbx_strand_id
1 'polypeptide(L)'
;MHNPQHDVLFEPVRIGPVTAKNRFYQVPHCTGLGWLRPKMAAALRGMKAEGGWGVVCTEWCSIHPASDDLPHPNAALWHDDHIKDQALMTQAVHDHDALAGVELWFGGARSANHYTRETAVDV
;
A
#
# COMPACT_ATOMS: atom_id res chain seq x y z
N MET A 1 -23.15 -7.56 18.46
CA MET A 1 -23.51 -8.97 18.78
C MET A 1 -22.66 -9.85 17.88
N HIS A 2 -21.97 -10.85 18.44
CA HIS A 2 -21.10 -11.76 17.72
C HIS A 2 -21.90 -12.99 17.24
N ASN A 3 -21.71 -13.43 16.00
CA ASN A 3 -22.34 -14.64 15.42
C ASN A 3 -21.25 -15.71 15.22
N PRO A 4 -21.33 -16.88 15.89
CA PRO A 4 -20.33 -17.95 15.79
C PRO A 4 -20.06 -18.45 14.36
N GLN A 5 -21.01 -18.28 13.44
CA GLN A 5 -20.82 -18.65 12.02
C GLN A 5 -19.71 -17.84 11.34
N HIS A 6 -19.33 -16.70 11.91
CA HIS A 6 -18.29 -15.82 11.37
C HIS A 6 -16.92 -16.04 12.02
N ASP A 7 -16.78 -16.93 13.01
CA ASP A 7 -15.54 -17.12 13.78
C ASP A 7 -14.36 -17.43 12.88
N VAL A 8 -14.59 -18.23 11.83
CA VAL A 8 -13.59 -18.57 10.81
C VAL A 8 -12.95 -17.32 10.19
N LEU A 9 -13.68 -16.21 10.03
CA LEU A 9 -13.17 -14.97 9.44
C LEU A 9 -12.14 -14.27 10.34
N PHE A 10 -12.17 -14.55 11.64
CA PHE A 10 -11.29 -13.93 12.64
C PHE A 10 -10.12 -14.83 13.05
N GLU A 11 -10.01 -16.03 12.48
CA GLU A 11 -8.85 -16.90 12.68
C GLU A 11 -7.58 -16.27 12.05
N PRO A 12 -6.43 -16.31 12.76
CA PRO A 12 -5.17 -15.84 12.19
C PRO A 12 -4.72 -16.66 10.97
N VAL A 13 -4.06 -16.00 10.01
CA VAL A 13 -3.55 -16.63 8.78
C VAL A 13 -2.07 -16.34 8.64
N ARG A 14 -1.25 -17.40 8.50
CA ARG A 14 0.19 -17.28 8.25
C ARG A 14 0.44 -16.94 6.78
N ILE A 15 1.24 -15.90 6.53
CA ILE A 15 1.66 -15.44 5.20
C ILE A 15 3.20 -15.42 5.20
N GLY A 16 3.82 -16.52 4.75
CA GLY A 16 5.27 -16.69 4.82
C GLY A 16 5.80 -16.58 6.27
N PRO A 17 6.68 -15.60 6.58
CA PRO A 17 7.23 -15.42 7.92
C PRO A 17 6.33 -14.63 8.89
N VAL A 18 5.28 -13.96 8.41
CA VAL A 18 4.38 -13.12 9.22
C VAL A 18 2.99 -13.74 9.36
N THR A 19 2.18 -13.24 10.30
CA THR A 19 0.82 -13.73 10.56
C THR A 19 -0.16 -12.57 10.59
N ALA A 20 -1.20 -12.62 9.75
CA ALA A 20 -2.31 -11.67 9.79
C ALA A 20 -3.28 -12.08 10.92
N LYS A 21 -3.80 -11.10 11.66
CA LYS A 21 -4.71 -11.34 12.81
C LYS A 21 -6.07 -11.93 12.44
N ASN A 22 -6.47 -11.84 11.17
CA ASN A 22 -7.76 -12.35 10.65
C ASN A 22 -7.72 -12.49 9.12
N ARG A 23 -8.84 -12.90 8.51
CA ARG A 23 -8.97 -13.14 7.07
C ARG A 23 -9.39 -11.91 6.26
N PHE A 24 -9.55 -10.74 6.88
CA PHE A 24 -9.90 -9.51 6.17
C PHE A 24 -8.65 -8.90 5.55
N TYR A 25 -8.56 -8.96 4.22
CA TYR A 25 -7.40 -8.51 3.43
C TYR A 25 -7.76 -7.35 2.51
N GLN A 26 -7.26 -6.15 2.78
CA GLN A 26 -7.48 -4.99 1.91
C GLN A 26 -6.45 -5.01 0.79
N VAL A 27 -6.86 -5.53 -0.37
CA VAL A 27 -6.03 -5.63 -1.58
C VAL A 27 -5.55 -4.27 -2.07
N PRO A 28 -4.44 -4.21 -2.84
CA PRO A 28 -3.96 -2.95 -3.39
C PRO A 28 -5.05 -2.18 -4.14
N HIS A 29 -5.18 -0.88 -3.84
CA HIS A 29 -6.25 -0.05 -4.39
C HIS A 29 -5.86 1.43 -4.38
N CYS A 30 -5.99 2.11 -5.52
CA CYS A 30 -5.67 3.51 -5.68
C CYS A 30 -6.56 4.45 -4.85
N THR A 31 -5.98 5.58 -4.48
CA THR A 31 -6.68 6.57 -3.63
C THR A 31 -6.59 7.98 -4.17
N GLY A 32 -5.75 8.21 -5.19
CA GLY A 32 -5.46 9.54 -5.71
C GLY A 32 -4.61 10.40 -4.78
N LEU A 33 -4.02 9.79 -3.74
CA LEU A 33 -3.18 10.47 -2.75
C LEU A 33 -1.70 10.28 -3.10
N GLY A 34 -1.28 9.02 -3.25
CA GLY A 34 0.09 8.64 -3.59
C GLY A 34 1.15 9.23 -2.66
N TRP A 35 2.38 9.30 -3.16
CA TRP A 35 3.51 9.96 -2.50
C TRP A 35 3.35 11.50 -2.43
N LEU A 36 2.44 12.09 -3.23
CA LEU A 36 2.17 13.54 -3.20
C LEU A 36 1.43 13.99 -1.92
N ARG A 37 0.71 13.09 -1.25
CA ARG A 37 -0.08 13.39 -0.03
C ARG A 37 0.10 12.28 1.03
N PRO A 38 1.33 12.06 1.52
CA PRO A 38 1.68 10.87 2.30
C PRO A 38 0.95 10.81 3.65
N LYS A 39 0.73 11.96 4.30
CA LYS A 39 -0.05 12.03 5.55
C LYS A 39 -1.52 11.64 5.36
N MET A 40 -2.13 12.02 4.23
CA MET A 40 -3.52 11.65 3.94
C MET A 40 -3.61 10.16 3.59
N ALA A 41 -2.63 9.64 2.84
CA ALA A 41 -2.54 8.21 2.55
C ALA A 41 -2.38 7.40 3.84
N ALA A 42 -1.48 7.81 4.73
CA ALA A 42 -1.30 7.18 6.04
C ALA A 42 -2.58 7.20 6.89
N ALA A 43 -3.27 8.35 6.99
CA ALA A 43 -4.52 8.45 7.73
C ALA A 43 -5.62 7.53 7.17
N LEU A 44 -5.76 7.48 5.83
CA LEU A 44 -6.72 6.61 5.16
C LEU A 44 -6.43 5.13 5.43
N ARG A 45 -5.17 4.70 5.35
CA ARG A 45 -4.77 3.31 5.61
C ARG A 45 -4.86 2.96 7.09
N GLY A 46 -4.47 3.86 7.99
CA GLY A 46 -4.63 3.73 9.43
C GLY A 46 -6.09 3.50 9.83
N MET A 47 -7.02 4.29 9.27
CA MET A 47 -8.46 4.08 9.46
C MET A 47 -8.93 2.66 9.04
N LYS A 48 -8.34 2.07 7.99
CA LYS A 48 -8.66 0.67 7.64
C LYS A 48 -8.11 -0.29 8.70
N ALA A 49 -6.89 -0.10 9.17
CA ALA A 49 -6.31 -0.93 10.22
C ALA A 49 -7.11 -0.83 11.54
N GLU A 50 -7.50 0.38 11.93
CA GLU A 50 -8.40 0.69 13.06
C GLU A 50 -9.75 -0.04 12.90
N GLY A 51 -10.31 -0.05 11.68
CA GLY A 51 -11.54 -0.77 11.34
C GLY A 51 -11.44 -2.30 11.39
N GLY A 52 -10.26 -2.86 11.71
CA GLY A 52 -10.10 -4.29 11.98
C GLY A 52 -9.56 -5.12 10.81
N TRP A 53 -9.15 -4.52 9.69
CA TRP A 53 -8.49 -5.25 8.61
C TRP A 53 -7.19 -5.91 9.12
N GLY A 54 -6.96 -7.17 8.74
CA GLY A 54 -5.76 -7.92 9.13
C GLY A 54 -4.54 -7.59 8.27
N VAL A 55 -4.77 -7.17 7.02
CA VAL A 55 -3.74 -6.68 6.10
C VAL A 55 -4.27 -5.44 5.36
N VAL A 56 -3.43 -4.42 5.24
CA VAL A 56 -3.72 -3.16 4.55
C VAL A 56 -2.60 -2.88 3.55
N CYS A 57 -2.96 -2.76 2.26
CA CYS A 57 -2.00 -2.56 1.18
C CYS A 57 -1.93 -1.11 0.69
N THR A 58 -0.79 -0.73 0.12
CA THR A 58 -0.63 0.48 -0.72
C THR A 58 -1.51 0.43 -1.97
N GLU A 59 -1.47 1.48 -2.79
CA GLU A 59 -1.73 1.37 -4.23
C GLU A 59 -0.47 0.88 -4.97
N TRP A 60 -0.46 0.91 -6.30
CA TRP A 60 0.75 0.57 -7.05
C TRP A 60 1.90 1.50 -6.62
N CYS A 61 3.02 0.86 -6.26
CA CYS A 61 4.20 1.49 -5.72
C CYS A 61 5.32 1.42 -6.76
N SER A 62 5.53 2.54 -7.46
CA SER A 62 6.59 2.68 -8.44
C SER A 62 7.95 2.42 -7.79
N ILE A 63 8.75 1.55 -8.41
CA ILE A 63 10.09 1.18 -7.93
C ILE A 63 11.23 1.86 -8.69
N HIS A 64 10.92 2.68 -9.70
CA HIS A 64 11.94 3.33 -10.53
C HIS A 64 11.39 4.62 -11.17
N PRO A 65 12.20 5.68 -11.35
CA PRO A 65 11.75 6.93 -11.97
C PRO A 65 11.30 6.76 -13.43
N ALA A 66 11.79 5.72 -14.14
CA ALA A 66 11.30 5.35 -15.48
C ALA A 66 9.89 4.71 -15.50
N SER A 67 9.27 4.61 -14.32
CA SER A 67 7.94 4.07 -14.10
C SER A 67 7.10 5.05 -13.28
N ASP A 68 6.99 6.29 -13.75
CA ASP A 68 6.10 7.31 -13.22
C ASP A 68 4.76 7.31 -13.96
N ASP A 69 3.67 7.54 -13.21
CA ASP A 69 2.30 7.49 -13.72
C ASP A 69 1.53 8.80 -13.47
N LEU A 70 2.20 9.87 -13.02
CA LEU A 70 1.57 11.17 -12.95
C LEU A 70 1.01 11.55 -14.34
N PRO A 71 -0.23 12.06 -14.42
CA PRO A 71 -1.01 12.72 -13.37
C PRO A 71 -1.81 11.80 -12.43
N HIS A 72 -1.74 10.47 -12.54
CA HIS A 72 -2.38 9.55 -11.60
C HIS A 72 -1.49 9.34 -10.37
N PRO A 73 -1.79 9.94 -9.19
CA PRO A 73 -0.89 9.84 -8.04
C PRO A 73 -0.80 8.40 -7.54
N ASN A 74 0.44 7.93 -7.40
CA ASN A 74 0.77 6.57 -7.00
C ASN A 74 1.71 6.55 -5.81
N ALA A 75 1.94 5.39 -5.19
CA ALA A 75 3.02 5.23 -4.23
C ALA A 75 4.38 5.15 -4.96
N ALA A 76 5.47 5.50 -4.29
CA ALA A 76 6.82 5.39 -4.85
C ALA A 76 7.81 4.85 -3.81
N LEU A 77 8.90 4.23 -4.29
CA LEU A 77 9.99 3.69 -3.47
C LEU A 77 11.34 3.71 -4.22
N TRP A 78 11.64 4.79 -4.94
CA TRP A 78 12.90 4.95 -5.69
C TRP A 78 13.75 6.16 -5.25
N HIS A 79 13.38 6.79 -4.13
CA HIS A 79 14.13 7.89 -3.50
C HIS A 79 14.03 7.75 -1.97
N ASP A 80 15.07 8.17 -1.23
CA ASP A 80 15.11 7.99 0.23
C ASP A 80 13.98 8.74 0.96
N ASP A 81 13.50 9.85 0.42
CA ASP A 81 12.34 10.56 0.98
C ASP A 81 11.07 9.71 0.94
N HIS A 82 10.93 8.82 -0.05
CA HIS A 82 9.81 7.90 -0.11
C HIS A 82 9.82 6.88 1.05
N ILE A 83 10.98 6.58 1.63
CA ILE A 83 11.06 5.72 2.82
C ILE A 83 10.36 6.41 4.00
N LYS A 84 10.57 7.72 4.16
CA LYS A 84 9.92 8.50 5.22
C LYS A 84 8.40 8.57 5.02
N ASP A 85 7.97 8.73 3.77
CA ASP A 85 6.55 8.77 3.41
C ASP A 85 5.86 7.42 3.66
N GLN A 86 6.47 6.31 3.25
CA GLN A 86 5.94 4.97 3.50
C GLN A 86 5.97 4.61 4.98
N ALA A 87 6.96 5.09 5.73
CA ALA A 87 7.03 4.88 7.18
C ALA A 87 5.79 5.42 7.90
N LEU A 88 5.25 6.57 7.47
CA LEU A 88 3.99 7.11 8.02
C LEU A 88 2.83 6.12 7.86
N MET A 89 2.70 5.52 6.68
CA MET A 89 1.63 4.56 6.38
C MET A 89 1.82 3.27 7.18
N THR A 90 3.02 2.70 7.15
CA THR A 90 3.32 1.44 7.86
C THR A 90 3.12 1.58 9.37
N GLN A 91 3.53 2.70 9.97
CA GLN A 91 3.31 2.96 11.39
C GLN A 91 1.82 3.02 11.72
N ALA A 92 1.04 3.81 10.98
CA ALA A 92 -0.40 3.92 11.19
C ALA A 92 -1.15 2.59 11.04
N VAL A 93 -0.65 1.67 10.20
CA VAL A 93 -1.21 0.32 10.06
C VAL A 93 -0.80 -0.58 11.22
N HIS A 94 0.48 -0.55 11.62
CA HIS A 94 1.02 -1.37 12.71
C HIS A 94 0.49 -0.97 14.09
N ASP A 95 0.13 0.30 14.30
CA ASP A 95 -0.50 0.79 15.54
C ASP A 95 -1.81 0.05 15.90
N HIS A 96 -2.39 -0.68 14.93
CA HIS A 96 -3.61 -1.47 15.10
C HIS A 96 -3.41 -2.97 14.79
N ASP A 97 -2.19 -3.52 14.94
CA ASP A 97 -1.88 -4.96 14.76
C ASP A 97 -2.25 -5.53 13.36
N ALA A 98 -2.31 -4.68 12.34
CA ALA A 98 -2.50 -5.11 10.96
C ALA A 98 -1.15 -5.21 10.23
N LEU A 99 -1.03 -6.06 9.22
CA LEU A 99 0.16 -6.11 8.38
C LEU A 99 0.09 -5.03 7.29
N ALA A 100 1.21 -4.35 7.03
CA ALA A 100 1.35 -3.43 5.90
C ALA A 100 1.86 -4.18 4.65
N GLY A 101 1.11 -4.10 3.55
CA GLY A 101 1.48 -4.68 2.25
C GLY A 101 1.86 -3.61 1.22
N VAL A 102 2.77 -3.94 0.29
CA VAL A 102 3.15 -3.07 -0.83
C VAL A 102 2.96 -3.80 -2.16
N GLU A 103 2.33 -3.13 -3.12
CA GLU A 103 2.27 -3.59 -4.51
C GLU A 103 3.40 -2.93 -5.29
N LEU A 104 4.56 -3.61 -5.38
CA LEU A 104 5.68 -3.11 -6.18
C LEU A 104 5.32 -3.16 -7.66
N TRP A 105 5.54 -2.04 -8.35
CA TRP A 105 5.07 -1.84 -9.70
C TRP A 105 6.13 -1.20 -10.60
N PHE A 106 6.19 -1.71 -11.83
CA PHE A 106 6.95 -1.15 -12.93
C PHE A 106 6.05 -1.14 -14.18
N GLY A 107 5.74 0.03 -14.72
CA GLY A 107 4.75 0.23 -15.78
C GLY A 107 5.23 -0.09 -17.20
N GLY A 108 6.54 -0.27 -17.37
CA GLY A 108 7.14 -0.65 -18.65
C GLY A 108 7.00 0.45 -19.70
N ALA A 109 6.91 0.04 -20.96
CA ALA A 109 6.70 0.95 -22.11
C ALA A 109 5.40 1.78 -22.04
N ARG A 110 4.48 1.49 -21.10
CA ARG A 110 3.21 2.22 -20.92
C ARG A 110 3.33 3.41 -19.96
N SER A 111 4.44 3.53 -19.23
CA SER A 111 4.65 4.67 -18.34
C SER A 111 4.98 5.93 -19.14
N ALA A 112 4.09 6.93 -19.07
CA ALA A 112 4.25 8.17 -19.80
C ALA A 112 5.32 9.10 -19.19
N ASN A 113 5.70 8.85 -17.92
CA ASN A 113 6.77 9.57 -17.20
C ASN A 113 6.62 11.09 -17.27
N HIS A 114 5.40 11.61 -17.14
CA HIS A 114 5.15 13.04 -17.29
C HIS A 114 5.82 13.88 -16.21
N TYR A 115 6.06 13.33 -15.02
CA TYR A 115 6.75 14.00 -13.93
C TYR A 115 8.27 13.83 -14.03
N THR A 116 8.75 12.59 -14.09
CA THR A 116 10.20 12.30 -14.05
C THR A 116 10.91 12.66 -15.35
N ARG A 117 10.18 12.68 -16.48
CA ARG A 117 10.70 12.88 -17.84
C ARG A 117 11.69 11.80 -18.28
N GLU A 118 11.75 10.69 -17.56
CA GLU A 118 12.58 9.54 -17.91
C GLU A 118 12.07 8.85 -19.17
N THR A 119 12.99 8.20 -19.90
CA THR A 119 12.60 7.35 -21.03
C THR A 119 11.89 6.12 -20.50
N ALA A 120 10.71 5.79 -21.04
CA ALA A 120 10.04 4.54 -20.71
C ALA A 120 10.91 3.35 -21.10
N VAL A 121 11.09 2.41 -20.17
CA VAL A 121 11.90 1.19 -20.36
C VAL A 121 10.95 0.00 -20.31
N ASP A 122 11.17 -0.99 -21.15
CA ASP A 122 10.43 -2.26 -21.09
C ASP A 122 11.27 -3.34 -20.40
N VAL A 123 10.61 -4.34 -19.81
CA VAL A 123 11.25 -5.47 -19.09
C VAL A 123 11.34 -6.71 -19.96
#